data_AF-A0A7C4MXM5-F1
#
_entry.id   AF-A0A7C4MXM5-F1
#
_cell.length_a   1.000
_cell.length_b   1.000
_cell.length_c   1.000
_cell.angle_alpha   90.00
_cell.angle_beta   90.00
_cell.angle_gamma   90.00
#
_symmetry.space_group_name_H-M   'P 1'
#
loop_
_entity.id
_entity.type
_entity.pdbx_description
1 polymer ?
#
loop_
_entity_poly.entity_id
_entity_poly.type
_entity_poly.pdbx_seq_one_letter_code
_entity_poly.pdbx_strand_id
1 'polypeptide(L)'
;MNSFPSFCMEDTASRPSDSRFVAFGRPAVCAVALGCFLGCLLPASWRHPALAADGTKIDSLSIEVPAHPRPIAATCPLPQNVRLPEHGVRWADQGLAGSEPLQVVPALLPDGLPGEQQQDLMLVAPPSPLEATAKQPAQSYSLVALEQAPQSPFRFYESQGVTLRIEQSGKPVLAYNFGTITNEKVPLTDHRRSRACYVHPVWGLSGEVLTDDFPKDHYHHHGIFWTWPHVKI
;
A
#
# COMPACT_ATOMS: atom_id res chain seq x y z
N MET A 1 15.70 -46.15 -25.12
CA MET A 1 16.57 -45.57 -24.08
C MET A 1 15.67 -44.82 -23.11
N ASN A 2 15.56 -45.41 -21.92
CA ASN A 2 15.11 -44.89 -20.63
C ASN A 2 13.75 -44.20 -20.53
N SER A 3 12.73 -45.05 -20.38
CA SER A 3 11.57 -44.80 -19.52
C SER A 3 11.97 -45.05 -18.06
N PHE A 4 11.58 -44.17 -17.12
CA PHE A 4 11.45 -44.50 -15.70
C PHE A 4 10.18 -43.85 -15.13
N PRO A 5 9.36 -44.58 -14.36
CA PRO A 5 8.07 -44.14 -13.86
C PRO A 5 8.18 -43.39 -12.52
N SER A 6 7.22 -42.47 -12.28
CA SER A 6 6.92 -41.91 -10.96
C SER A 6 6.30 -42.97 -10.06
N PHE A 7 6.79 -43.04 -8.82
CA PHE A 7 6.25 -43.88 -7.75
C PHE A 7 5.62 -42.95 -6.69
N CYS A 8 4.32 -43.14 -6.43
CA CYS A 8 3.62 -42.60 -5.27
C CYS A 8 3.29 -43.76 -4.32
N MET A 9 3.58 -43.64 -3.02
CA MET A 9 2.66 -43.93 -1.90
C MET A 9 3.36 -43.77 -0.55
N GLU A 10 2.87 -42.77 0.18
CA GLU A 10 2.43 -42.75 1.57
C GLU A 10 2.71 -43.93 2.54
N ASP A 11 3.27 -43.51 3.68
CA ASP A 11 2.78 -43.66 5.06
C ASP A 11 3.32 -44.79 5.97
N THR A 12 3.27 -44.48 7.28
CA THR A 12 3.51 -45.25 8.51
C THR A 12 4.82 -44.97 9.28
N ALA A 13 4.78 -43.93 10.12
CA ALA A 13 5.63 -43.84 11.31
C ALA A 13 4.78 -43.98 12.59
N SER A 14 4.98 -45.10 13.28
CA SER A 14 4.42 -45.42 14.58
C SER A 14 5.20 -44.73 15.73
N ARG A 15 4.45 -44.22 16.72
CA ARG A 15 4.89 -43.81 18.09
C ARG A 15 5.40 -45.01 18.92
N PRO A 16 5.92 -44.86 20.17
CA PRO A 16 6.29 -43.67 20.96
C PRO A 16 7.67 -43.77 21.67
N SER A 17 8.13 -42.69 22.30
CA SER A 17 8.86 -42.83 23.58
C SER A 17 8.61 -41.66 24.52
N ASP A 18 8.29 -42.05 25.76
CA ASP A 18 8.06 -41.22 26.93
C ASP A 18 9.27 -40.34 27.28
N SER A 19 9.03 -39.10 27.69
CA SER A 19 9.84 -38.48 28.74
C SER A 19 8.97 -37.50 29.54
N ARG A 20 8.68 -37.91 30.78
CA ARG A 20 8.01 -37.13 31.81
C ARG A 20 8.91 -35.95 32.22
N PHE A 21 8.34 -34.75 32.34
CA PHE A 21 8.78 -33.79 33.35
C PHE A 21 7.57 -33.05 33.91
N VAL A 22 7.38 -33.23 35.22
CA VAL A 22 6.46 -32.51 36.10
C VAL A 22 7.30 -31.47 36.83
N ALA A 23 6.85 -30.22 36.88
CA ALA A 23 7.04 -29.36 38.06
C ALA A 23 6.08 -28.16 38.02
N PHE A 24 5.27 -28.10 39.08
CA PHE A 24 4.43 -26.99 39.51
C PHE A 24 5.26 -25.79 39.99
N GLY A 25 4.66 -24.59 39.95
CA GLY A 25 5.13 -23.48 40.79
C GLY A 25 4.56 -22.11 40.44
N ARG A 26 3.36 -21.78 40.92
CA ARG A 26 2.97 -20.38 41.19
C ARG A 26 3.71 -19.89 42.44
N PRO A 27 3.81 -18.56 42.62
CA PRO A 27 3.01 -18.01 43.72
C PRO A 27 2.24 -16.74 43.32
N ALA A 28 1.13 -16.55 44.02
CA ALA A 28 0.45 -15.26 44.18
C ALA A 28 1.12 -14.47 45.33
N VAL A 29 0.87 -13.15 45.43
CA VAL A 29 0.36 -12.44 46.62
C VAL A 29 0.53 -10.90 46.53
N CYS A 30 -0.55 -10.21 46.97
CA CYS A 30 -0.74 -8.85 47.55
C CYS A 30 -0.55 -7.53 46.78
N ALA A 31 -1.70 -6.91 46.47
CA ALA A 31 -2.32 -5.74 47.13
C ALA A 31 -1.51 -4.46 47.47
N VAL A 32 -1.98 -3.37 46.83
CA VAL A 32 -2.27 -2.00 47.32
C VAL A 32 -1.22 -1.26 48.17
N ALA A 33 -0.75 -0.12 47.63
CA ALA A 33 -0.45 1.07 48.43
C ALA A 33 -0.81 2.35 47.64
N LEU A 34 -1.77 3.10 48.18
CA LEU A 34 -2.04 4.50 47.85
C LEU A 34 -0.87 5.35 48.37
N GLY A 35 -0.34 6.23 47.54
CA GLY A 35 0.65 7.23 47.96
C GLY A 35 0.58 8.46 47.05
N CYS A 36 -0.15 9.48 47.48
CA CYS A 36 -0.02 10.84 46.96
C CYS A 36 1.34 11.40 47.39
N PHE A 37 2.10 12.04 46.49
CA PHE A 37 2.75 13.34 46.69
C PHE A 37 3.51 13.80 45.42
N LEU A 38 3.19 15.02 44.97
CA LEU A 38 3.96 16.02 44.23
C LEU A 38 4.88 15.61 43.05
N GLY A 39 4.60 16.20 41.89
CA GLY A 39 5.59 16.40 40.83
C GLY A 39 4.97 16.60 39.45
N CYS A 40 4.68 17.86 39.08
CA CYS A 40 4.46 18.23 37.68
C CYS A 40 5.78 18.06 36.91
N LEU A 41 6.04 16.83 36.47
CA LEU A 41 6.91 16.52 35.36
C LEU A 41 5.97 15.90 34.31
N LEU A 42 5.76 16.61 33.20
CA LEU A 42 5.13 16.03 32.02
C LEU A 42 5.94 14.77 31.67
N PRO A 43 5.38 13.55 31.75
CA PRO A 43 6.13 12.40 31.32
C PRO A 43 6.32 12.51 29.82
N ALA A 44 7.54 12.23 29.37
CA ALA A 44 7.82 11.81 28.00
C ALA A 44 6.65 10.94 27.53
N SER A 45 6.03 11.33 26.41
CA SER A 45 4.92 10.62 25.81
C SER A 45 5.24 9.14 25.80
N TRP A 46 4.59 8.36 26.67
CA TRP A 46 4.62 6.91 26.59
C TRP A 46 3.93 6.58 25.28
N ARG A 47 4.72 6.45 24.22
CA ARG A 47 4.26 5.90 22.96
C ARG A 47 3.97 4.44 23.25
N HIS A 48 2.73 4.14 23.62
CA HIS A 48 2.27 2.77 23.61
C HIS A 48 2.55 2.23 22.21
N PRO A 49 3.16 1.03 22.08
CA PRO A 49 3.32 0.41 20.78
C PRO A 49 1.93 0.34 20.16
N ALA A 50 1.78 0.87 18.95
CA ALA A 50 0.51 0.82 18.29
C ALA A 50 0.10 -0.64 18.10
N LEU A 51 -1.11 -0.98 18.51
CA LEU A 51 -1.64 -2.33 18.44
C LEU A 51 -2.56 -2.42 17.23
N ALA A 52 -2.42 -3.50 16.47
CA ALA A 52 -3.44 -3.97 15.57
C ALA A 52 -4.71 -4.31 16.36
N ALA A 53 -5.85 -4.43 15.65
CA ALA A 53 -7.14 -4.74 16.29
C ALA A 53 -7.14 -6.07 17.08
N ASP A 54 -6.19 -6.98 16.81
CA ASP A 54 -6.00 -8.25 17.51
C ASP A 54 -4.98 -8.18 18.67
N GLY A 55 -4.43 -6.99 18.97
CA GLY A 55 -3.41 -6.80 19.99
C GLY A 55 -1.97 -7.07 19.52
N THR A 56 -1.74 -7.34 18.23
CA THR A 56 -0.39 -7.45 17.66
C THR A 56 0.28 -6.08 17.65
N LYS A 57 1.52 -5.98 18.13
CA LYS A 57 2.28 -4.72 18.02
C LYS A 57 2.71 -4.51 16.58
N ILE A 58 2.22 -3.46 15.92
CA ILE A 58 2.53 -3.22 14.51
C ILE A 58 3.98 -2.77 14.30
N ASP A 59 4.63 -2.21 15.32
CA ASP A 59 6.05 -1.79 15.28
C ASP A 59 7.02 -2.97 15.12
N SER A 60 6.55 -4.21 15.32
CA SER A 60 7.30 -5.43 15.02
C SER A 60 7.36 -5.76 13.53
N LEU A 61 6.53 -5.12 12.69
CA LEU A 61 6.59 -5.24 11.24
C LEU A 61 7.65 -4.29 10.71
N SER A 62 8.75 -4.87 10.23
CA SER A 62 9.86 -4.14 9.65
C SER A 62 10.24 -4.64 8.27
N ILE A 63 10.88 -3.77 7.50
CA ILE A 63 11.46 -4.09 6.20
C ILE A 63 12.89 -3.54 6.16
N GLU A 64 13.82 -4.38 5.71
CA GLU A 64 15.21 -4.00 5.47
C GLU A 64 15.37 -3.68 3.99
N VAL A 65 15.83 -2.47 3.70
CA VAL A 65 16.07 -2.02 2.32
C VAL A 65 17.56 -1.76 2.13
N PRO A 66 18.24 -2.39 1.16
CA PRO A 66 19.64 -2.12 0.88
C PRO A 66 19.88 -0.63 0.61
N ALA A 67 20.96 -0.09 1.18
CA ALA A 67 21.35 1.30 0.93
C ALA A 67 21.67 1.47 -0.57
N HIS A 68 20.99 2.41 -1.22
CA HIS A 68 21.08 2.58 -2.67
C HIS A 68 20.90 4.05 -3.10
N PRO A 69 21.64 4.54 -4.12
CA PRO A 69 21.58 5.95 -4.56
C PRO A 69 20.32 6.31 -5.36
N ARG A 70 19.38 5.37 -5.51
CA ARG A 70 18.08 5.57 -6.18
C ARG A 70 16.98 4.96 -5.33
N PRO A 71 15.73 5.41 -5.48
CA PRO A 71 14.62 4.82 -4.75
C PRO A 71 14.53 3.31 -5.00
N ILE A 72 14.22 2.55 -3.95
CA ILE A 72 13.99 1.10 -4.03
C ILE A 72 12.56 0.81 -3.58
N ALA A 73 11.83 0.08 -4.41
CA ALA A 73 10.58 -0.54 -3.98
C ALA A 73 10.87 -1.85 -3.26
N ALA A 74 10.29 -2.03 -2.09
CA ALA A 74 10.39 -3.25 -1.31
C ALA A 74 9.02 -3.59 -0.73
N THR A 75 8.71 -4.88 -0.61
CA THR A 75 7.46 -5.37 -0.05
C THR A 75 7.73 -6.36 1.08
N CYS A 76 6.83 -6.41 2.05
CA CYS A 76 6.76 -7.52 2.99
C CYS A 76 5.30 -7.98 3.19
N PRO A 77 5.03 -9.27 3.42
CA PRO A 77 3.66 -9.75 3.60
C PRO A 77 2.97 -9.10 4.80
N LEU A 78 1.73 -8.67 4.63
CA LEU A 78 0.85 -8.32 5.75
C LEU A 78 0.34 -9.63 6.38
N PRO A 79 0.65 -9.93 7.65
CA PRO A 79 0.15 -11.14 8.30
C PRO A 79 -1.38 -11.11 8.40
N GLN A 80 -2.03 -12.25 8.11
CA GLN A 80 -3.50 -12.33 8.02
C GLN A 80 -4.23 -11.98 9.34
N ASN A 81 -3.57 -12.15 10.48
CA ASN A 81 -4.12 -11.80 11.80
C ASN A 81 -3.98 -10.29 12.10
N VAL A 82 -3.09 -9.58 11.43
CA VAL A 82 -2.89 -8.15 11.65
C VAL A 82 -4.00 -7.36 10.97
N ARG A 83 -4.51 -6.36 11.68
CA ARG A 83 -5.40 -5.32 11.16
C ARG A 83 -4.73 -3.97 11.38
N LEU A 84 -4.56 -3.22 10.31
CA LEU A 84 -3.94 -1.90 10.39
C LEU A 84 -4.89 -0.90 11.09
N PRO A 85 -4.36 0.03 11.90
CA PRO A 85 -5.15 1.09 12.53
C PRO A 85 -5.94 1.94 11.53
N GLU A 86 -7.18 2.33 11.88
CA GLU A 86 -8.05 3.16 11.04
C GLU A 86 -7.49 4.57 10.79
N HIS A 87 -6.75 5.12 11.75
CA HIS A 87 -6.09 6.42 11.61
C HIS A 87 -4.88 6.39 10.65
N GLY A 88 -4.54 5.21 10.12
CA GLY A 88 -3.45 5.03 9.18
C GLY A 88 -2.12 4.71 9.84
N VAL A 89 -1.18 4.32 8.98
CA VAL A 89 0.15 3.85 9.33
C VAL A 89 1.14 4.36 8.30
N ARG A 90 2.39 4.52 8.72
CA ARG A 90 3.50 4.91 7.86
C ARG A 90 4.74 4.09 8.19
N TRP A 91 5.68 4.06 7.26
CA TRP A 91 7.02 3.57 7.53
C TRP A 91 7.82 4.66 8.24
N ALA A 92 8.52 4.30 9.31
CA ALA A 92 9.50 5.16 9.96
C ALA A 92 10.89 4.54 9.79
N ASP A 93 11.83 5.32 9.24
CA ASP A 93 13.24 4.94 9.20
C ASP A 93 13.78 4.89 10.65
N GLN A 94 14.44 3.79 11.00
CA GLN A 94 14.99 3.58 12.34
C GLN A 94 16.34 4.26 12.58
N GLY A 95 17.03 4.69 11.51
CA GLY A 95 18.31 5.39 11.53
C GLY A 95 18.23 6.87 11.15
N LEU A 96 17.14 7.31 10.53
CA LEU A 96 16.93 8.69 10.06
C LEU A 96 15.57 9.23 10.51
N ALA A 97 15.43 10.55 10.60
CA ALA A 97 14.15 11.20 10.96
C ALA A 97 13.10 11.19 9.82
N GLY A 98 13.26 10.30 8.82
CA GLY A 98 12.38 10.19 7.66
C GLY A 98 11.15 9.31 7.93
N SER A 99 10.07 9.57 7.19
CA SER A 99 8.91 8.69 7.21
C SER A 99 8.24 8.63 5.86
N GLU A 100 7.90 7.43 5.42
CA GLU A 100 7.34 7.18 4.09
C GLU A 100 5.89 6.72 4.18
N PRO A 101 5.02 7.10 3.23
CA PRO A 101 3.65 6.60 3.19
C PRO A 101 3.65 5.08 3.01
N LEU A 102 2.80 4.39 3.76
CA LEU A 102 2.55 2.98 3.53
C LEU A 102 1.59 2.81 2.34
N GLN A 103 1.92 1.88 1.45
CA GLN A 103 0.97 1.37 0.45
C GLN A 103 0.65 -0.09 0.77
N VAL A 104 -0.65 -0.42 0.81
CA VAL A 104 -1.09 -1.81 0.89
C VAL A 104 -1.45 -2.26 -0.52
N VAL A 105 -0.78 -3.30 -1.01
CA VAL A 105 -0.93 -3.80 -2.38
C VAL A 105 -1.29 -5.28 -2.36
N PRO A 106 -1.95 -5.81 -3.39
CA PRO A 106 -2.08 -7.26 -3.55
C PRO A 106 -0.68 -7.87 -3.68
N ALA A 107 -0.44 -9.00 -3.01
CA ALA A 107 0.79 -9.76 -3.20
C ALA A 107 0.85 -10.29 -4.63
N LEU A 108 2.01 -10.19 -5.29
CA LEU A 108 2.16 -10.69 -6.65
C LEU A 108 2.44 -12.20 -6.63
N LEU A 109 1.73 -12.92 -7.49
CA LEU A 109 1.99 -14.32 -7.79
C LEU A 109 3.30 -14.46 -8.61
N PRO A 110 3.90 -15.66 -8.71
CA PRO A 110 5.14 -15.87 -9.48
C PRO A 110 5.06 -15.47 -10.96
N ASP A 111 3.86 -15.41 -11.52
CA ASP A 111 3.59 -14.96 -12.89
C ASP A 111 3.41 -13.43 -13.02
N GLY A 112 3.50 -12.69 -11.90
CA GLY A 112 3.35 -11.24 -11.83
C GLY A 112 1.90 -10.76 -11.72
N LEU A 113 0.91 -11.64 -11.61
CA LEU A 113 -0.49 -11.26 -11.42
C LEU A 113 -0.78 -10.93 -9.94
N PRO A 114 -1.73 -10.02 -9.65
CA PRO A 114 -2.15 -9.75 -8.29
C PRO A 114 -2.89 -10.96 -7.70
N GLY A 115 -2.47 -11.42 -6.53
CA GLY A 115 -3.16 -12.44 -5.75
C GLY A 115 -4.44 -11.90 -5.10
N GLU A 116 -5.44 -12.76 -4.91
CA GLU A 116 -6.76 -12.35 -4.41
C GLU A 116 -6.85 -12.26 -2.88
N GLN A 117 -6.03 -13.03 -2.16
CA GLN A 117 -6.19 -13.20 -0.70
C GLN A 117 -5.06 -12.60 0.12
N GLN A 118 -3.84 -12.57 -0.41
CA GLN A 118 -2.66 -12.07 0.31
C GLN A 118 -2.39 -10.61 -0.08
N GLN A 119 -2.13 -9.79 0.94
CA GLN A 119 -1.69 -8.41 0.77
C GLN A 119 -0.26 -8.26 1.25
N ASP A 120 0.44 -7.31 0.63
CA ASP A 120 1.77 -6.89 0.99
C ASP A 120 1.75 -5.42 1.43
N LEU A 121 2.66 -5.11 2.35
CA LEU A 121 3.02 -3.78 2.76
C LEU A 121 4.17 -3.31 1.87
N MET A 122 3.93 -2.30 1.05
CA MET A 122 4.91 -1.75 0.14
C MET A 122 5.52 -0.46 0.69
N LEU A 123 6.83 -0.36 0.53
CA LEU A 123 7.65 0.82 0.78
C LEU A 123 8.34 1.20 -0.53
N VAL A 124 8.33 2.49 -0.86
CA VAL A 124 9.29 3.08 -1.80
C VAL A 124 10.31 3.84 -0.97
N ALA A 125 11.42 3.19 -0.65
CA ALA A 125 12.47 3.80 0.16
C ALA A 125 13.16 4.89 -0.67
N PRO A 126 13.41 6.08 -0.10
CA PRO A 126 14.15 7.13 -0.78
C PRO A 126 15.61 6.71 -1.04
N PRO A 127 16.34 7.44 -1.89
CA PRO A 127 17.78 7.26 -2.01
C PRO A 127 18.44 7.34 -0.63
N SER A 128 19.26 6.35 -0.30
CA SER A 128 19.98 6.32 0.97
C SER A 128 20.96 7.50 1.01
N PRO A 129 20.90 8.37 2.05
CA PRO A 129 21.94 9.37 2.28
C PRO A 129 23.21 8.75 2.86
N LEU A 130 23.12 7.51 3.34
CA LEU A 130 24.27 6.73 3.79
C LEU A 130 24.92 6.11 2.56
N GLU A 131 26.20 6.41 2.32
CA GLU A 131 27.01 5.56 1.46
C GLU A 131 26.98 4.13 2.03
N ALA A 132 26.76 3.14 1.18
CA ALA A 132 26.71 1.73 1.57
C ALA A 132 28.10 1.28 2.07
N THR A 133 28.42 1.60 3.31
CA THR A 133 29.63 1.11 3.99
C THR A 133 29.34 -0.28 4.54
N ALA A 134 30.38 -1.11 4.68
CA ALA A 134 30.26 -2.45 5.27
C ALA A 134 29.62 -2.49 6.68
N LYS A 135 29.46 -1.33 7.34
CA LYS A 135 28.85 -1.21 8.67
C LYS A 135 27.35 -0.92 8.66
N GLN A 136 26.81 -0.33 7.59
CA GLN A 136 25.38 -0.03 7.44
C GLN A 136 24.95 -0.26 5.97
N PRO A 137 24.87 -1.53 5.55
CA PRO A 137 24.53 -1.87 4.16
C PRO A 137 23.03 -1.71 3.86
N ALA A 138 22.18 -1.52 4.87
CA ALA A 138 20.74 -1.44 4.74
C ALA A 138 20.14 -0.42 5.71
N GLN A 139 18.97 0.12 5.33
CA GLN A 139 18.11 0.95 6.16
C GLN A 139 16.92 0.10 6.63
N SER A 140 16.65 0.16 7.93
CA SER A 140 15.54 -0.53 8.55
C SER A 140 14.36 0.42 8.69
N TYR A 141 13.19 -0.01 8.25
CA TYR A 141 11.94 0.71 8.40
C TYR A 141 10.97 -0.12 9.21
N SER A 142 10.25 0.48 10.16
CA SER A 142 9.15 -0.19 10.87
C SER A 142 7.85 0.59 10.75
N LEU A 143 6.74 -0.10 10.94
CA LEU A 143 5.43 0.56 10.93
C LEU A 143 5.21 1.36 12.21
N VAL A 144 4.70 2.57 12.02
CA VAL A 144 4.24 3.44 13.11
C VAL A 144 2.82 3.89 12.80
N ALA A 145 1.92 3.72 13.77
CA ALA A 145 0.56 4.26 13.65
C ALA A 145 0.57 5.78 13.70
N LEU A 146 -0.36 6.35 12.95
CA LEU A 146 -0.66 7.76 13.05
C LEU A 146 -1.62 7.99 14.21
N GLU A 147 -1.41 9.07 14.96
CA GLU A 147 -2.34 9.49 16.01
C GLU A 147 -3.67 9.98 15.41
N GLN A 148 -3.62 10.50 14.19
CA GLN A 148 -4.78 11.02 13.46
C GLN A 148 -4.66 10.70 11.97
N ALA A 149 -5.80 10.41 11.35
CA ALA A 149 -5.86 10.22 9.90
C ALA A 149 -5.46 11.51 9.18
N PRO A 150 -4.49 11.46 8.23
CA PRO A 150 -4.14 12.63 7.46
C PRO A 150 -5.33 13.04 6.60
N GLN A 151 -5.69 14.33 6.65
CA GLN A 151 -6.65 14.87 5.72
C GLN A 151 -6.01 14.97 4.33
N SER A 152 -6.54 14.20 3.37
CA SER A 152 -6.13 14.35 1.99
C SER A 152 -6.66 15.68 1.45
N PRO A 153 -5.81 16.50 0.78
CA PRO A 153 -6.32 17.66 0.05
C PRO A 153 -7.11 17.22 -1.18
N PHE A 154 -7.01 15.95 -1.59
CA PHE A 154 -7.70 15.41 -2.74
C PHE A 154 -9.11 14.92 -2.40
N ARG A 155 -10.06 15.27 -3.27
CA ARG A 155 -11.42 14.77 -3.26
C ARG A 155 -11.67 13.99 -4.54
N PHE A 156 -12.25 12.80 -4.39
CA PHE A 156 -12.66 11.92 -5.46
C PHE A 156 -14.18 11.83 -5.45
N TYR A 157 -14.82 12.00 -6.61
CA TYR A 157 -16.26 11.84 -6.72
C TYR A 157 -16.67 11.43 -8.12
N GLU A 158 -17.68 10.57 -8.20
CA GLU A 158 -18.29 10.23 -9.47
C GLU A 158 -19.22 11.34 -9.94
N SER A 159 -19.15 11.63 -11.22
CA SER A 159 -20.01 12.57 -11.93
C SER A 159 -20.79 11.80 -12.98
N GLN A 160 -22.12 11.88 -12.90
CA GLN A 160 -23.05 11.31 -13.88
C GLN A 160 -22.90 9.78 -14.10
N GLY A 161 -22.26 9.06 -13.17
CA GLY A 161 -22.06 7.62 -13.26
C GLY A 161 -21.13 7.16 -14.38
N VAL A 162 -20.38 8.07 -15.01
CA VAL A 162 -19.49 7.77 -16.15
C VAL A 162 -18.09 8.38 -16.03
N THR A 163 -17.89 9.28 -15.07
CA THR A 163 -16.63 10.01 -14.90
C THR A 163 -16.24 10.09 -13.44
N LEU A 164 -15.02 9.69 -13.10
CA LEU A 164 -14.41 9.92 -11.80
C LEU A 164 -13.64 11.26 -11.85
N ARG A 165 -14.03 12.21 -11.01
CA ARG A 165 -13.38 13.52 -10.91
C ARG A 165 -12.46 13.59 -9.71
N ILE A 166 -11.32 14.24 -9.90
CA ILE A 166 -10.32 14.50 -8.87
C ILE A 166 -10.17 16.01 -8.71
N GLU A 167 -10.34 16.48 -7.50
CA GLU A 167 -10.07 17.86 -7.08
C GLU A 167 -9.01 17.89 -6.00
N GLN A 168 -8.24 18.96 -5.93
CA GLN A 168 -7.33 19.27 -4.84
C GLN A 168 -7.72 20.61 -4.21
N SER A 169 -8.10 20.60 -2.93
CA SER A 169 -8.52 21.79 -2.20
C SER A 169 -9.62 22.60 -2.93
N GLY A 170 -10.56 21.89 -3.55
CA GLY A 170 -11.68 22.47 -4.32
C GLY A 170 -11.32 22.94 -5.74
N LYS A 171 -10.07 22.79 -6.17
CA LYS A 171 -9.64 23.07 -7.55
C LYS A 171 -9.60 21.78 -8.38
N PRO A 172 -10.06 21.79 -9.63
CA PRO A 172 -10.04 20.58 -10.46
C PRO A 172 -8.61 20.19 -10.84
N VAL A 173 -8.34 18.88 -10.89
CA VAL A 173 -7.02 18.31 -11.24
C VAL A 173 -7.10 17.50 -12.52
N LEU A 174 -7.95 16.46 -12.53
CA LEU A 174 -8.22 15.65 -13.71
C LEU A 174 -9.55 14.91 -13.58
N ALA A 175 -10.04 14.39 -14.70
CA ALA A 175 -11.20 13.52 -14.75
C ALA A 175 -10.87 12.24 -15.56
N TYR A 176 -11.19 11.08 -14.98
CA TYR A 176 -11.10 9.79 -15.65
C TYR A 176 -12.48 9.35 -16.12
N ASN A 177 -12.66 9.25 -17.42
CA ASN A 177 -13.90 8.83 -18.06
C ASN A 177 -13.90 7.30 -18.19
N PHE A 178 -14.59 6.62 -17.29
CA PHE A 178 -14.70 5.16 -17.28
C PHE A 178 -15.93 4.66 -18.04
N GLY A 179 -16.98 5.48 -18.14
CA GLY A 179 -18.18 5.20 -18.94
C GLY A 179 -18.09 5.74 -20.36
N THR A 180 -19.14 5.50 -21.14
CA THR A 180 -19.23 5.96 -22.53
C THR A 180 -19.49 7.46 -22.59
N ILE A 181 -18.50 8.22 -23.08
CA ILE A 181 -18.58 9.64 -23.36
C ILE A 181 -18.84 9.87 -24.84
N THR A 182 -19.69 10.86 -25.14
CA THR A 182 -19.97 11.31 -26.50
C THR A 182 -19.96 12.82 -26.59
N ASN A 183 -19.69 13.36 -27.78
CA ASN A 183 -19.75 14.79 -28.06
C ASN A 183 -20.77 15.05 -29.17
N GLU A 184 -21.73 15.94 -28.90
CA GLU A 184 -22.79 16.32 -29.83
C GLU A 184 -22.28 16.93 -31.13
N LYS A 185 -21.06 17.50 -31.11
CA LYS A 185 -20.41 18.07 -32.29
C LYS A 185 -19.92 17.01 -33.27
N VAL A 186 -19.81 15.75 -32.85
CA VAL A 186 -19.44 14.64 -33.71
C VAL A 186 -20.68 14.14 -34.46
N PRO A 187 -20.63 13.99 -35.81
CA PRO A 187 -21.76 13.50 -36.59
C PRO A 187 -22.30 12.17 -36.05
N LEU A 188 -23.63 12.02 -35.99
CA LEU A 188 -24.30 10.79 -35.52
C LEU A 188 -23.90 9.54 -36.32
N THR A 189 -23.51 9.73 -37.58
CA THR A 189 -23.07 8.66 -38.49
C THR A 189 -21.61 8.26 -38.27
N ASP A 190 -20.84 9.00 -37.47
CA ASP A 190 -19.44 8.68 -37.22
C ASP A 190 -19.32 7.66 -36.07
N HIS A 191 -18.84 6.46 -36.39
CA HIS A 191 -18.57 5.39 -35.43
C HIS A 191 -17.57 5.78 -34.32
N ARG A 192 -16.84 6.88 -34.48
CA ARG A 192 -15.84 7.37 -33.53
C ARG A 192 -16.42 8.29 -32.46
N ARG A 193 -17.74 8.51 -32.47
CA ARG A 193 -18.48 9.42 -31.59
C ARG A 193 -18.53 9.02 -30.10
N SER A 194 -18.11 7.81 -29.76
CA SER A 194 -18.18 7.30 -28.38
C SER A 194 -16.83 6.77 -27.91
N ARG A 195 -16.40 7.15 -26.70
CA ARG A 195 -15.13 6.73 -26.08
C ARG A 195 -15.27 6.49 -24.58
N ALA A 196 -14.40 5.66 -24.02
CA ALA A 196 -14.30 5.38 -22.59
C ALA A 196 -12.83 5.05 -22.27
N CYS A 197 -12.49 4.91 -20.99
CA CYS A 197 -11.16 4.56 -20.49
C CYS A 197 -10.06 5.57 -20.87
N TYR A 198 -10.32 6.86 -20.65
CA TYR A 198 -9.38 7.93 -20.94
C TYR A 198 -9.46 9.07 -19.91
N VAL A 199 -8.41 9.87 -19.83
CA VAL A 199 -8.35 11.04 -18.94
C VAL A 199 -8.63 12.31 -19.74
N HIS A 200 -9.77 12.94 -19.47
CA HIS A 200 -10.10 14.27 -19.95
C HIS A 200 -11.24 14.88 -19.13
N PRO A 201 -11.17 16.18 -18.80
CA PRO A 201 -10.02 17.07 -19.00
C PRO A 201 -8.92 16.87 -17.94
N VAL A 202 -7.74 17.39 -18.23
CA VAL A 202 -6.66 17.65 -17.26
C VAL A 202 -6.54 19.15 -17.09
N TRP A 203 -6.42 19.62 -15.86
CA TRP A 203 -6.29 21.06 -15.57
C TRP A 203 -4.86 21.41 -15.18
N GLY A 204 -4.40 22.57 -15.66
CA GLY A 204 -3.17 23.20 -15.21
C GLY A 204 -3.36 23.93 -13.89
N LEU A 205 -2.26 24.44 -13.33
CA LEU A 205 -2.27 25.09 -12.01
C LEU A 205 -3.09 26.39 -11.96
N SER A 206 -3.34 27.02 -13.13
CA SER A 206 -4.17 28.21 -13.25
C SER A 206 -5.62 27.89 -13.64
N GLY A 207 -5.99 26.61 -13.72
CA GLY A 207 -7.34 26.15 -14.07
C GLY A 207 -7.60 26.08 -15.57
N GLU A 208 -6.60 26.32 -16.41
CA GLU A 208 -6.67 26.07 -17.85
C GLU A 208 -6.82 24.57 -18.14
N VAL A 209 -7.54 24.22 -19.20
CA VAL A 209 -7.66 22.83 -19.65
C VAL A 209 -6.49 22.50 -20.58
N LEU A 210 -5.72 21.47 -20.23
CA LEU A 210 -4.50 21.05 -20.94
C LEU A 210 -4.72 19.96 -21.99
N THR A 211 -5.91 19.38 -22.04
CA THR A 211 -6.26 18.31 -22.99
C THR A 211 -7.52 18.66 -23.77
N ASP A 212 -7.61 18.21 -25.01
CA ASP A 212 -8.81 18.39 -25.84
C ASP A 212 -9.54 17.05 -26.06
N ASP A 213 -10.81 17.13 -26.47
CA ASP A 213 -11.65 15.96 -26.69
C ASP A 213 -12.55 16.11 -27.92
N PHE A 214 -12.51 15.11 -28.80
CA PHE A 214 -13.16 15.10 -30.11
C PHE A 214 -12.90 16.37 -30.95
N PRO A 215 -11.64 16.70 -31.29
CA PRO A 215 -11.34 17.82 -32.20
C PRO A 215 -12.09 17.69 -33.53
N LYS A 216 -12.57 18.81 -34.07
CA LYS A 216 -13.48 18.85 -35.23
C LYS A 216 -12.92 18.20 -36.49
N ASP A 217 -11.61 18.29 -36.70
CA ASP A 217 -10.90 17.75 -37.85
C ASP A 217 -10.46 16.29 -37.63
N HIS A 218 -10.37 15.83 -36.38
CA HIS A 218 -9.90 14.48 -36.05
C HIS A 218 -10.57 13.90 -34.78
N TYR A 219 -11.83 13.49 -34.89
CA TYR A 219 -12.65 12.93 -33.78
C TYR A 219 -12.09 11.68 -33.07
N HIS A 220 -11.01 11.08 -33.58
CA HIS A 220 -10.37 9.94 -32.93
C HIS A 220 -9.39 10.36 -31.82
N HIS A 221 -8.97 11.62 -31.76
CA HIS A 221 -8.17 12.13 -30.64
C HIS A 221 -9.07 12.46 -29.44
N HIS A 222 -8.63 12.05 -28.26
CA HIS A 222 -9.37 12.24 -27.01
C HIS A 222 -8.41 12.19 -25.82
N GLY A 223 -8.28 13.29 -25.07
CA GLY A 223 -7.59 13.30 -23.79
C GLY A 223 -6.21 12.64 -23.77
N ILE A 224 -5.90 12.06 -22.60
CA ILE A 224 -4.77 11.16 -22.41
C ILE A 224 -5.31 9.74 -22.34
N PHE A 225 -4.83 8.88 -23.22
CA PHE A 225 -5.25 7.49 -23.33
C PHE A 225 -4.06 6.63 -23.69
N TRP A 226 -4.11 5.34 -23.35
CA TRP A 226 -3.05 4.41 -23.70
C TRP A 226 -3.36 3.75 -25.04
N THR A 227 -2.56 4.06 -26.06
CA THR A 227 -2.58 3.30 -27.31
C THR A 227 -1.70 2.07 -27.13
N TRP A 228 -2.26 0.86 -27.12
CA TRP A 228 -1.45 -0.35 -27.27
C TRP A 228 -1.01 -0.45 -28.74
N PRO A 229 0.28 -0.28 -29.09
CA PRO A 229 0.67 -0.36 -30.49
C PRO A 229 0.72 -1.82 -30.98
N HIS A 230 0.90 -2.80 -30.11
CA HIS A 230 1.03 -4.21 -30.51
C HIS A 230 0.57 -5.17 -29.40
N VAL A 231 -0.45 -5.97 -29.68
CA VAL A 231 -0.83 -7.17 -28.90
C VAL A 231 -0.79 -8.34 -29.88
N LYS A 232 0.07 -9.34 -29.62
CA LYS A 232 -0.01 -10.65 -30.28
C LYS A 232 -0.31 -11.67 -29.20
N ILE A 233 -1.39 -12.42 -29.42
CA ILE A 233 -1.72 -13.65 -28.69
C ILE A 233 -0.83 -14.77 -29.24
#